data_AF-A0A8T2X0N3-F1
#
_entry.id   AF-A0A8T2X0N3-F1
#
_cell.length_a   1.000
_cell.length_b   1.000
_cell.length_c   1.000
_cell.angle_alpha   90.00
_cell.angle_beta   90.00
_cell.angle_gamma   90.00
#
_symmetry.space_group_name_H-M   'P 1'
#
loop_
_entity.id
_entity.type
_entity.pdbx_description
1 polymer ?
#
loop_
_entity_poly.entity_id
_entity_poly.type
_entity_poly.pdbx_seq_one_letter_code
_entity_poly.pdbx_strand_id
1 'polypeptide(L)'
;MQNRERKMKPRQEQEEDEERLHQRKLEESLEIKSLRRIISAYLNYPEAAEEDVKKYERSFRKLPPSHKALLSHYPLKFQSLRRCISLNSYFIFNMLQVR
;
A
#
# COMPACT_ATOMS: atom_id res chain seq x y z
N MET A 1 58.85 2.16 11.47
CA MET A 1 57.68 2.09 12.37
C MET A 1 56.98 3.43 12.36
N GLN A 2 55.91 3.61 11.58
CA GLN A 2 55.12 4.84 11.60
C GLN A 2 53.92 4.63 12.51
N ASN A 3 53.98 5.27 13.67
CA ASN A 3 52.92 5.29 14.66
C ASN A 3 51.79 6.17 14.11
N ARG A 4 50.72 5.56 13.60
CA ARG A 4 49.49 6.28 13.23
C ARG A 4 48.79 6.67 14.52
N GLU A 5 48.99 7.90 14.97
CA GLU A 5 48.17 8.52 16.01
C GLU A 5 46.71 8.52 15.56
N ARG A 6 45.90 7.64 16.16
CA ARG A 6 44.44 7.75 16.10
C ARG A 6 44.08 8.99 16.90
N LYS A 7 43.86 10.13 16.23
CA LYS A 7 43.23 11.31 16.85
C LYS A 7 41.89 10.86 17.44
N MET A 8 41.79 10.83 18.78
CA MET A 8 40.52 10.64 19.49
C MET A 8 39.66 11.88 19.26
N LYS A 9 38.48 11.70 18.66
CA LYS A 9 37.50 12.78 18.51
C LYS A 9 37.06 13.29 19.91
N PRO A 10 36.79 14.59 20.08
CA PRO A 10 36.16 15.14 21.28
C PRO A 10 34.88 14.38 21.64
N ARG A 11 34.63 14.17 22.95
CA ARG A 11 33.48 13.39 23.44
C ARG A 11 32.14 13.92 22.92
N GLN A 12 31.99 15.24 22.81
CA GLN A 12 30.79 15.89 22.25
C GLN A 12 30.56 15.54 20.78
N GLU A 13 31.61 15.48 19.95
CA GLU A 13 31.49 15.08 18.55
C GLU A 13 31.09 13.60 18.40
N GLN A 14 31.48 12.75 19.35
CA GLN A 14 31.09 11.33 19.38
C GLN A 14 29.62 11.16 19.79
N GLU A 15 29.17 11.89 20.81
CA GLU A 15 27.77 11.89 21.26
C GLU A 15 26.83 12.39 20.16
N GLU A 16 27.19 13.47 19.45
CA GLU A 16 26.43 13.93 18.29
C GLU A 16 26.46 12.94 17.11
N ASP A 17 27.59 12.26 16.86
CA ASP A 17 27.68 11.21 15.83
C ASP A 17 26.74 10.03 16.15
N GLU A 18 26.63 9.66 17.43
CA GLU A 18 25.74 8.61 17.94
C GLU A 18 24.26 9.00 17.85
N GLU A 19 23.91 10.23 18.23
CA GLU A 19 22.55 10.75 18.12
C GLU A 19 22.09 10.81 16.66
N ARG A 20 22.95 11.32 15.75
CA ARG A 20 22.70 11.30 14.31
C ARG A 20 22.53 9.89 13.76
N LEU A 21 23.31 8.92 14.26
CA LEU A 21 23.17 7.52 13.88
C LEU A 21 21.84 6.93 14.39
N HIS A 22 21.46 7.23 15.62
CA HIS A 22 20.19 6.79 16.21
C HIS A 22 19.00 7.34 15.43
N GLN A 23 19.02 8.64 15.11
CA GLN A 23 17.98 9.30 14.32
C GLN A 23 17.81 8.67 12.93
N ARG A 24 18.92 8.42 12.21
CA ARG A 24 18.86 7.73 10.91
C ARG A 24 18.28 6.32 11.00
N LYS A 25 18.63 5.56 12.04
CA LYS A 25 18.06 4.22 12.27
C LYS A 25 16.57 4.29 12.56
N LEU A 26 16.12 5.32 13.28
CA LEU A 26 14.71 5.55 13.55
C LEU A 26 13.95 5.90 12.27
N GLU A 27 14.49 6.80 11.45
CA GLU A 27 13.94 7.18 10.14
C GLU A 27 13.82 5.97 9.22
N GLU A 28 14.89 5.19 9.08
CA GLU A 28 14.90 3.96 8.28
C GLU A 28 13.84 2.96 8.77
N SER A 29 13.67 2.81 10.08
CA SER A 29 12.63 1.95 10.66
C SER A 29 11.22 2.44 10.30
N LEU A 30 10.98 3.75 10.35
CA LEU A 30 9.71 4.36 9.96
C LEU A 30 9.44 4.22 8.45
N GLU A 31 10.47 4.35 7.61
CA GLU A 31 10.37 4.14 6.17
C GLU A 31 10.01 2.68 5.85
N ILE A 32 10.70 1.71 6.46
CA ILE A 32 10.38 0.27 6.30
C ILE A 32 8.94 -0.01 6.75
N LYS A 33 8.52 0.56 7.87
CA LYS A 33 7.15 0.41 8.38
C LYS A 33 6.12 1.03 7.42
N SER A 34 6.40 2.20 6.88
CA SER A 34 5.55 2.89 5.90
C SER A 34 5.44 2.08 4.60
N LEU A 35 6.58 1.63 4.06
CA LEU A 35 6.64 0.82 2.85
C LEU A 35 5.84 -0.48 3.01
N ARG A 36 5.98 -1.17 4.14
CA ARG A 36 5.18 -2.36 4.46
C ARG A 36 3.69 -2.07 4.43
N ARG A 37 3.24 -0.96 5.01
CA ARG A 37 1.82 -0.57 4.99
C ARG A 37 1.33 -0.31 3.57
N ILE A 38 2.12 0.36 2.73
CA ILE A 38 1.79 0.65 1.34
C ILE A 38 1.67 -0.66 0.55
N ILE A 39 2.63 -1.57 0.68
CA ILE A 39 2.61 -2.88 0.02
C ILE A 39 1.39 -3.68 0.46
N SER A 40 1.10 -3.75 1.77
CA SER A 40 -0.10 -4.43 2.27
C SER A 40 -1.40 -3.85 1.70
N ALA A 41 -1.49 -2.52 1.56
CA ALA A 41 -2.65 -1.88 0.96
C ALA A 41 -2.84 -2.28 -0.51
N TYR A 42 -1.77 -2.33 -1.29
CA TYR A 42 -1.80 -2.80 -2.68
C TYR A 42 -2.19 -4.29 -2.77
N LEU A 43 -1.64 -5.14 -1.91
CA LEU A 43 -2.00 -6.57 -1.87
C LEU A 43 -3.47 -6.78 -1.51
N ASN A 44 -4.05 -5.91 -0.67
CA ASN A 44 -5.45 -5.96 -0.26
C ASN A 44 -6.43 -5.36 -1.30
N TYR A 45 -5.93 -4.68 -2.34
CA TYR A 45 -6.77 -4.01 -3.34
C TYR A 45 -7.85 -4.91 -3.98
N PRO A 46 -7.56 -6.15 -4.44
CA PRO A 46 -8.56 -6.96 -5.15
C PRO A 46 -9.76 -7.30 -4.27
N GLU A 47 -9.50 -7.66 -3.02
CA GLU A 47 -10.55 -8.03 -2.05
C GLU A 47 -11.38 -6.81 -1.65
N ALA A 48 -10.74 -5.69 -1.33
CA ALA A 48 -11.43 -4.45 -0.96
C ALA A 48 -12.32 -3.94 -2.11
N ALA A 49 -11.81 -3.93 -3.35
CA ALA A 49 -12.56 -3.47 -4.50
C ALA A 49 -13.74 -4.40 -4.86
N GLU A 50 -13.59 -5.72 -4.71
CA GLU A 50 -14.68 -6.66 -4.90
C GLU A 50 -15.78 -6.49 -3.84
N GLU A 51 -15.42 -6.19 -2.59
CA GLU A 51 -16.39 -5.98 -1.51
C GLU A 51 -17.27 -4.74 -1.77
N ASP A 52 -16.71 -3.69 -2.36
CA ASP A 52 -17.46 -2.53 -2.82
C ASP A 52 -18.48 -2.91 -3.92
N VAL A 53 -18.07 -3.71 -4.90
CA VAL A 53 -19.00 -4.20 -5.95
C VAL A 53 -20.11 -5.04 -5.34
N LYS A 54 -19.80 -5.95 -4.41
CA LYS A 54 -20.79 -6.73 -3.67
C LYS A 54 -21.75 -5.85 -2.88
N LYS A 55 -21.28 -4.74 -2.31
CA LYS A 55 -22.14 -3.77 -1.60
C LYS A 55 -23.11 -3.08 -2.56
N TYR A 56 -22.66 -2.70 -3.76
CA TYR A 56 -23.53 -2.14 -4.79
C TYR A 56 -24.56 -3.16 -5.28
N GLU A 57 -24.17 -4.41 -5.50
CA GLU A 57 -25.08 -5.49 -5.87
C GLU A 57 -26.14 -5.76 -4.80
N ARG A 58 -25.73 -5.83 -3.52
CA ARG A 58 -26.65 -5.99 -2.39
C ARG A 58 -27.67 -4.84 -2.34
N SER A 59 -27.21 -3.62 -2.57
CA SER A 59 -28.07 -2.43 -2.59
C SER A 59 -29.05 -2.48 -3.76
N PHE A 60 -28.58 -2.82 -4.95
CA PHE A 60 -29.41 -2.99 -6.15
C PHE A 60 -30.47 -4.09 -5.96
N ARG A 61 -30.12 -5.22 -5.35
CA ARG A 61 -31.06 -6.32 -5.07
C ARG A 61 -32.23 -5.90 -4.18
N LYS A 62 -32.04 -4.95 -3.27
CA LYS A 62 -33.08 -4.43 -2.37
C LYS A 62 -34.07 -3.49 -3.06
N LEU A 63 -33.80 -3.03 -4.28
CA LEU A 63 -34.69 -2.10 -4.98
C LEU A 63 -35.99 -2.78 -5.47
N PRO A 64 -37.12 -2.05 -5.48
CA PRO A 64 -38.35 -2.49 -6.13
C PRO A 64 -38.15 -2.76 -7.63
N PRO A 65 -38.95 -3.65 -8.25
CA PRO A 65 -38.85 -3.96 -9.67
C PRO A 65 -38.93 -2.73 -10.59
N SER A 66 -39.80 -1.77 -10.29
CA SER A 66 -39.94 -0.52 -11.06
C SER A 66 -38.65 0.29 -11.10
N HIS A 67 -37.91 0.38 -9.98
CA HIS A 67 -36.63 1.09 -9.92
C HIS A 67 -35.50 0.29 -10.59
N LYS A 68 -35.52 -1.05 -10.48
CA LYS A 68 -34.57 -1.91 -11.20
C LYS A 68 -34.72 -1.80 -12.71
N ALA A 69 -35.93 -1.63 -13.23
CA ALA A 69 -36.18 -1.46 -14.66
C ALA A 69 -35.48 -0.22 -15.22
N LEU A 70 -35.46 0.89 -14.47
CA LEU A 70 -34.71 2.11 -14.82
C LEU A 70 -33.19 1.89 -14.83
N LEU A 71 -32.72 0.89 -14.07
CA LEU A 71 -31.31 0.56 -13.86
C LEU A 71 -30.93 -0.78 -14.50
N SER A 72 -31.59 -1.18 -15.58
CA SER A 72 -31.42 -2.50 -16.22
C SER A 72 -29.98 -2.79 -16.67
N HIS A 73 -29.16 -1.77 -16.89
CA HIS A 73 -27.76 -1.87 -17.28
C HIS A 73 -26.78 -2.15 -16.11
N TYR A 74 -27.23 -2.06 -14.86
CA TYR A 74 -26.36 -2.22 -13.68
C TYR A 74 -25.68 -3.59 -13.57
N PRO A 75 -26.35 -4.73 -13.82
CA PRO A 75 -25.69 -6.03 -13.81
C PRO A 75 -24.47 -6.09 -14.73
N LEU A 76 -24.57 -5.54 -15.94
CA LEU A 76 -23.44 -5.46 -16.87
C LEU A 76 -22.35 -4.52 -16.34
N LYS A 77 -22.72 -3.38 -15.74
CA LYS A 77 -21.77 -2.47 -15.09
C LYS A 77 -20.97 -3.18 -13.99
N PHE A 78 -21.60 -4.00 -13.14
CA PHE A 78 -20.90 -4.77 -12.11
C PHE A 78 -19.91 -5.77 -12.71
N GLN A 79 -20.29 -6.45 -13.80
CA GLN A 79 -19.38 -7.35 -14.52
C GLN A 79 -18.17 -6.59 -15.09
N SER A 80 -18.40 -5.43 -15.72
CA SER A 80 -17.32 -4.59 -16.25
C SER A 80 -16.39 -4.10 -15.14
N LEU A 81 -16.93 -3.67 -14.00
CA LEU A 81 -16.13 -3.28 -12.84
C LEU A 81 -15.21 -4.41 -12.38
N ARG A 82 -15.72 -5.64 -12.28
CA ARG A 82 -14.90 -6.81 -11.91
C ARG A 82 -13.76 -7.06 -12.90
N ARG A 83 -14.01 -6.94 -14.21
CA ARG A 83 -12.93 -7.05 -15.22
C ARG A 83 -11.85 -5.99 -15.02
N CYS A 84 -12.25 -4.74 -14.79
CA CYS A 84 -11.31 -3.66 -14.48
C CYS A 84 -10.53 -3.93 -13.19
N ILE A 85 -11.19 -4.42 -12.13
CA ILE A 85 -10.53 -4.81 -10.88
C ILE A 85 -9.49 -5.90 -11.15
N SER A 86 -9.81 -6.91 -11.96
CA SER A 86 -8.85 -7.96 -12.34
C SER A 86 -7.63 -7.41 -13.08
N LEU A 87 -7.83 -6.52 -14.06
CA LEU A 87 -6.72 -5.88 -14.78
C LEU A 87 -5.84 -5.03 -13.85
N ASN A 88 -6.46 -4.24 -12.98
CA ASN A 88 -5.74 -3.41 -12.02
C ASN A 88 -4.95 -4.28 -11.02
N SER A 89 -5.55 -5.38 -10.56
CA SER A 89 -4.92 -6.34 -9.66
C SER A 89 -3.70 -6.99 -10.32
N TYR A 90 -3.83 -7.40 -11.59
CA TYR A 90 -2.73 -7.93 -12.38
C TYR A 90 -1.59 -6.90 -12.49
N PHE A 91 -1.90 -5.65 -12.83
CA PHE A 91 -0.90 -4.58 -12.87
C PHE A 91 -0.19 -4.39 -11.52
N ILE A 92 -0.95 -4.30 -10.43
CA ILE A 92 -0.41 -4.12 -9.07
C ILE A 92 0.51 -5.29 -8.69
N PHE A 93 0.09 -6.53 -8.93
CA PHE A 93 0.89 -7.71 -8.62
C PHE A 93 2.17 -7.79 -9.45
N ASN A 94 2.15 -7.35 -10.70
CA ASN A 94 3.38 -7.25 -11.49
C ASN A 94 4.30 -6.13 -11.02
N MET A 95 3.74 -5.01 -10.57
CA MET A 95 4.53 -3.90 -9.98
C MET A 95 5.20 -4.34 -8.68
N LEU A 96 4.51 -5.11 -7.84
CA LEU A 96 5.03 -5.60 -6.56
C LEU A 96 5.98 -6.81 -6.69
N GLN A 97 5.98 -7.50 -7.83
CA GLN A 97 6.97 -8.54 -8.10
C GLN A 97 8.36 -7.90 -8.17
N VAL A 98 9.17 -8.15 -7.16
CA VAL A 98 10.61 -7.87 -7.22
C VAL A 98 11.20 -8.85 -8.23
N ARG A 99 11.60 -8.35 -9.40
CA ARG A 99 12.52 -9.06 -10.29
C ARG A 99 13.95 -8.88 -9.79
#